data_AF-A0A2N3DUU2-F1
#
_entry.id   AF-A0A2N3DUU2-F1
#
_cell.length_a   1.000
_cell.length_b   1.000
_cell.length_c   1.000
_cell.angle_alpha   90.00
_cell.angle_beta   90.00
_cell.angle_gamma   90.00
#
_symmetry.space_group_name_H-M   'P 1'
#
loop_
_entity.id
_entity.type
_entity.pdbx_description
1 polymer ?
#
loop_
_entity_poly.entity_id
_entity_poly.type
_entity_poly.pdbx_seq_one_letter_code
_entity_poly.pdbx_strand_id
1 'polypeptide(L)'
;WRILKRAKRDTRIIYIPGNHDEMFRQFTGLNFGGIEIRRAAFHDTADGRRLMVLHGDEFDAVMLSHRWLAFVGDNAYHLMMRLNVAVNAVRRWLGKPYWSLSKAAKHKVKNAVEFIGKYEEVVARAAGERGVDGVVCGHIHTAEFRTFDHDGRQIEYWNDGDWVEGCNALVEHHDGRMEILHWPDEIKRREAEQVPAAPADPARATREAA
;
A
#
# COMPACT_ATOMS: atom_id res chain seq x y z
N TRP A 1 10.43 19.71 9.06
CA TRP A 1 11.57 18.79 8.83
C TRP A 1 12.18 19.11 7.45
N ARG A 2 13.51 19.05 7.24
CA ARG A 2 14.14 19.46 5.96
C ARG A 2 14.93 18.29 5.36
N ILE A 3 14.40 17.66 4.30
CA ILE A 3 15.02 16.54 3.55
C ILE A 3 16.47 16.88 3.17
N LEU A 4 16.70 18.05 2.57
CA LEU A 4 18.02 18.51 2.16
C LEU A 4 19.04 18.62 3.32
N LYS A 5 18.57 18.85 4.55
CA LYS A 5 19.44 18.89 5.74
C LYS A 5 19.83 17.47 6.18
N ARG A 6 18.98 16.47 5.95
CA ARG A 6 19.29 15.05 6.19
C ARG A 6 20.27 14.53 5.15
N ALA A 7 20.09 14.88 3.88
CA ALA A 7 21.04 14.57 2.81
C ALA A 7 22.45 15.07 3.14
N LYS A 8 22.56 16.29 3.70
CA LYS A 8 23.84 16.86 4.17
C LYS A 8 24.42 16.21 5.45
N ARG A 9 23.68 15.32 6.10
CA ARG A 9 24.08 14.59 7.31
C ARG A 9 24.19 13.09 7.01
N ASP A 10 24.71 12.77 5.82
CA ASP A 10 24.99 11.41 5.34
C ASP A 10 23.77 10.46 5.32
N THR A 11 22.55 11.00 5.32
CA THR A 11 21.37 10.19 5.03
C THR A 11 21.26 10.05 3.52
N ARG A 12 21.34 8.81 3.01
CA ARG A 12 21.07 8.53 1.60
C ARG A 12 19.57 8.72 1.32
N ILE A 13 19.25 9.53 0.31
CA ILE A 13 17.87 9.82 -0.07
C ILE A 13 17.70 9.49 -1.54
N ILE A 14 16.76 8.59 -1.83
CA ILE A 14 16.38 8.23 -3.19
C ILE A 14 14.95 8.72 -3.41
N TYR A 15 14.76 9.52 -4.44
CA TYR A 15 13.46 9.96 -4.91
C TYR A 15 13.07 9.14 -6.14
N ILE A 16 11.90 8.50 -6.07
CA ILE A 16 11.33 7.71 -7.16
C ILE A 16 10.09 8.45 -7.66
N PRO A 17 10.14 9.10 -8.84
CA PRO A 17 9.01 9.83 -9.37
C PRO A 17 7.85 8.89 -9.77
N GLY A 18 6.63 9.28 -9.40
CA GLY A 18 5.40 8.60 -9.81
C GLY A 18 4.71 9.21 -11.02
N ASN A 19 3.45 8.82 -11.23
CA ASN A 19 2.58 9.34 -12.29
C ASN A 19 2.25 10.84 -12.10
N HIS A 20 2.11 11.30 -10.85
CA HIS A 20 1.84 12.71 -10.55
C HIS A 20 3.07 13.62 -10.74
N ASP A 21 4.26 13.02 -10.74
CA ASP A 21 5.55 13.72 -10.83
C ASP A 21 6.26 13.40 -12.16
N GLU A 22 5.50 13.11 -13.22
CA GLU A 22 6.03 12.60 -14.50
C GLU A 22 7.14 13.51 -15.08
N MET A 23 7.01 14.82 -14.90
CA MET A 23 8.02 15.81 -15.30
C MET A 23 9.41 15.55 -14.69
N PHE A 24 9.50 14.89 -13.54
CA PHE A 24 10.77 14.56 -12.89
C PHE A 24 11.41 13.28 -13.43
N ARG A 25 10.68 12.44 -14.17
CA ARG A 25 11.23 11.19 -14.74
C ARG A 25 12.37 11.46 -15.72
N GLN A 26 12.36 12.58 -16.43
CA GLN A 26 13.45 12.99 -17.33
C GLN A 26 14.78 13.22 -16.61
N PHE A 27 14.75 13.45 -15.29
CA PHE A 27 15.93 13.66 -14.46
C PHE A 27 16.43 12.38 -13.78
N THR A 28 15.86 11.22 -14.12
CA THR A 28 16.33 9.91 -13.63
C THR A 28 17.82 9.75 -13.93
N GLY A 29 18.58 9.32 -12.92
CA GLY A 29 20.04 9.13 -13.00
C GLY A 29 20.81 10.30 -12.42
N LEU A 30 20.19 11.48 -12.28
CA LEU A 30 20.83 12.66 -11.68
C LEU A 30 20.84 12.57 -10.15
N ASN A 31 21.69 13.39 -9.53
CA ASN A 31 21.74 13.62 -8.09
C ASN A 31 21.67 15.14 -7.84
N PHE A 32 20.68 15.58 -7.06
CA PHE A 32 20.47 16.97 -6.71
C PHE A 32 20.63 17.18 -5.21
N GLY A 33 21.74 17.79 -4.80
CA GLY A 33 21.96 18.17 -3.40
C GLY A 33 21.93 16.98 -2.42
N GLY A 34 22.34 15.79 -2.87
CA GLY A 34 22.35 14.56 -2.09
C GLY A 34 21.06 13.73 -2.21
N ILE A 35 20.15 14.08 -3.12
CA ILE A 35 18.96 13.31 -3.47
C ILE A 35 19.18 12.64 -4.83
N GLU A 36 19.19 11.31 -4.85
CA GLU A 36 19.27 10.51 -6.06
C GLU A 36 17.89 10.39 -6.72
N ILE A 37 17.75 10.74 -7.99
CA ILE A 37 16.50 10.50 -8.72
C ILE A 37 16.63 9.17 -9.47
N ARG A 38 15.73 8.23 -9.22
CA ARG A 38 15.78 6.86 -9.78
C ARG A 38 14.39 6.42 -10.23
N ARG A 39 14.31 5.49 -11.20
CA ARG A 39 13.05 4.83 -11.57
C ARG A 39 12.69 3.68 -10.62
N ALA A 40 13.70 3.01 -10.10
CA ALA A 40 13.60 2.01 -9.07
C ALA A 40 14.87 2.04 -8.22
N ALA A 41 14.77 1.60 -6.98
CA ALA A 41 15.88 1.33 -6.10
C ALA A 41 15.91 -0.13 -5.69
N PHE A 42 17.08 -0.62 -5.29
CA PHE A 42 17.23 -1.93 -4.68
C PHE A 42 17.76 -1.72 -3.27
N HIS A 43 17.09 -2.35 -2.31
CA HIS A 43 17.37 -2.24 -0.91
C HIS A 43 17.67 -3.63 -0.35
N ASP A 44 18.85 -3.80 0.22
CA ASP A 44 19.22 -5.01 0.94
C ASP A 44 18.88 -4.79 2.42
N THR A 45 17.95 -5.58 2.94
CA THR A 45 17.48 -5.47 4.33
C THR A 45 18.54 -5.99 5.30
N ALA A 46 18.41 -5.62 6.57
CA ALA A 46 19.30 -6.06 7.64
C ALA A 46 19.25 -7.58 7.87
N ASP A 47 18.14 -8.23 7.52
CA ASP A 47 17.99 -9.69 7.54
C ASP A 47 18.35 -10.38 6.22
N GLY A 48 18.89 -9.64 5.24
CA GLY A 48 19.50 -10.20 4.04
C GLY A 48 18.56 -10.44 2.85
N ARG A 49 17.31 -9.99 2.92
CA ARG A 49 16.38 -9.97 1.78
C ARG A 49 16.74 -8.82 0.85
N ARG A 50 16.54 -9.01 -0.44
CA ARG A 50 16.67 -7.95 -1.43
C ARG A 50 15.30 -7.50 -1.90
N LEU A 51 14.98 -6.22 -1.68
CA LEU A 51 13.71 -5.62 -2.06
C LEU A 51 13.89 -4.63 -3.21
N MET A 52 13.00 -4.68 -4.19
CA MET A 52 12.90 -3.67 -5.25
C MET A 52 11.91 -2.58 -4.83
N VAL A 53 12.33 -1.33 -4.81
CA VAL A 53 11.46 -0.18 -4.51
C VAL A 53 11.14 0.56 -5.80
N LEU A 54 9.86 0.80 -6.08
CA LEU A 54 9.38 1.51 -7.27
C LEU A 54 8.04 2.20 -6.99
N HIS A 55 7.58 3.10 -7.87
CA HIS A 55 6.29 3.77 -7.66
C HIS A 55 5.09 2.82 -7.87
N GLY A 56 5.02 2.18 -9.05
CA GLY A 56 4.03 1.13 -9.35
C GLY A 56 3.10 1.43 -10.53
N ASP A 57 2.96 2.69 -10.93
CA ASP A 57 2.14 3.11 -12.07
C ASP A 57 2.55 2.48 -13.42
N GLU A 58 3.81 2.06 -13.57
CA GLU A 58 4.29 1.33 -14.74
C GLU A 58 3.48 0.03 -15.00
N PHE A 59 2.88 -0.54 -13.94
CA PHE A 59 2.07 -1.75 -14.02
C PHE A 59 0.60 -1.48 -14.40
N ASP A 60 0.13 -0.23 -14.40
CA ASP A 60 -1.21 0.12 -14.90
C ASP A 60 -1.35 -0.22 -16.39
N ALA A 61 -0.31 0.06 -17.18
CA ALA A 61 -0.30 -0.27 -18.60
C ALA A 61 -0.36 -1.79 -18.82
N VAL A 62 0.30 -2.57 -17.96
CA VAL A 62 0.24 -4.04 -17.98
C VAL A 62 -1.17 -4.51 -17.63
N MET A 63 -1.77 -3.95 -16.58
CA MET A 63 -3.16 -4.22 -16.19
C MET A 63 -4.17 -3.87 -17.30
N LEU A 64 -3.95 -2.75 -17.98
CA LEU A 64 -4.76 -2.30 -19.12
C LEU A 64 -4.51 -3.13 -20.39
N SER A 65 -3.34 -3.75 -20.56
CA SER A 65 -3.09 -4.62 -21.73
C SER A 65 -3.90 -5.93 -21.70
N HIS A 66 -4.41 -6.34 -20.53
CA HIS A 66 -5.35 -7.47 -20.35
C HIS A 66 -6.83 -7.09 -20.55
N ARG A 67 -7.11 -5.93 -21.17
CA ARG A 67 -8.45 -5.33 -21.39
C ARG A 67 -9.54 -6.25 -21.95
N TRP A 68 -9.21 -7.33 -22.66
CA TRP A 68 -10.23 -8.29 -23.13
C TRP A 68 -10.97 -8.97 -21.97
N LEU A 69 -10.30 -9.20 -20.83
CA LEU A 69 -10.91 -9.75 -19.62
C LEU A 69 -11.92 -8.77 -19.01
N ALA A 70 -11.59 -7.48 -18.99
CA ALA A 70 -12.47 -6.43 -18.51
C ALA A 70 -13.71 -6.29 -19.41
N PHE A 71 -13.54 -6.44 -20.73
CA PHE A 71 -14.66 -6.45 -21.69
C PHE A 71 -15.61 -7.62 -21.49
N VAL A 72 -15.09 -8.82 -21.22
CA VAL A 72 -15.91 -10.00 -20.91
C VAL A 72 -16.64 -9.81 -19.57
N GLY A 73 -15.96 -9.27 -18.56
CA GLY A 73 -16.56 -8.96 -17.26
C GLY A 73 -17.67 -7.91 -17.33
N ASP A 74 -17.48 -6.86 -18.11
CA ASP A 74 -18.46 -5.78 -18.30
C ASP A 74 -19.72 -6.27 -19.05
N ASN A 75 -19.54 -7.10 -20.08
CA ASN A 75 -20.65 -7.74 -20.78
C ASN A 75 -21.42 -8.71 -19.88
N ALA A 76 -20.72 -9.52 -19.08
CA ALA A 76 -21.34 -10.41 -18.11
C ALA A 76 -22.12 -9.63 -17.05
N TYR A 77 -21.58 -8.50 -16.58
CA TYR A 77 -22.24 -7.61 -15.61
C TYR A 77 -23.53 -6.99 -16.17
N HIS A 78 -23.48 -6.42 -17.38
CA HIS A 78 -24.67 -5.88 -18.04
C HIS A 78 -25.74 -6.94 -18.30
N LEU A 79 -25.33 -8.16 -18.67
CA LEU A 79 -26.23 -9.30 -18.80
C LEU A 79 -26.89 -9.63 -17.45
N MET A 80 -26.12 -9.66 -16.36
CA MET A 80 -26.59 -9.95 -15.01
C MET A 80 -27.55 -8.86 -14.48
N MET A 81 -27.31 -7.60 -14.82
CA MET A 81 -28.21 -6.49 -14.50
C MET A 81 -29.53 -6.59 -15.24
N ARG A 82 -29.50 -6.88 -16.55
CA ARG A 82 -30.71 -7.10 -17.36
C ARG A 82 -31.51 -8.30 -16.83
N LEU A 83 -30.81 -9.36 -16.43
CA LEU A 83 -31.43 -10.53 -15.81
C LEU A 83 -32.06 -10.19 -14.45
N ASN A 84 -31.43 -9.34 -13.64
CA ASN A 84 -31.98 -8.88 -12.36
C ASN A 84 -33.26 -8.04 -12.55
N VAL A 85 -33.31 -7.20 -13.60
CA VAL A 85 -34.52 -6.46 -13.98
C VAL A 85 -35.62 -7.41 -14.43
N ALA A 86 -35.30 -8.39 -15.29
CA ALA A 86 -36.26 -9.39 -15.76
C ALA A 86 -36.81 -10.26 -14.60
N VAL A 87 -35.93 -10.72 -13.70
CA VAL A 87 -36.32 -11.51 -12.52
C VAL A 87 -37.18 -10.70 -11.56
N ASN A 88 -36.86 -9.43 -11.32
CA ASN A 88 -37.70 -8.56 -10.49
C ASN A 88 -39.04 -8.23 -11.14
N ALA A 89 -39.12 -8.15 -12.48
CA ALA A 89 -40.38 -7.99 -13.21
C ALA A 89 -41.28 -9.23 -13.07
N VAL A 90 -40.71 -10.43 -13.23
CA VAL A 90 -41.43 -11.71 -13.01
C VAL A 90 -41.86 -11.86 -11.54
N ARG A 91 -41.00 -11.50 -10.58
CA ARG A 91 -41.36 -11.52 -9.15
C ARG A 91 -42.49 -10.56 -8.80
N ARG A 92 -42.51 -9.37 -9.43
CA ARG A 92 -43.60 -8.41 -9.31
C ARG A 92 -44.92 -8.99 -9.81
N TRP A 93 -44.88 -9.68 -10.94
CA TRP A 93 -46.05 -10.37 -11.49
C TRP A 93 -46.56 -11.51 -10.59
N LEU A 94 -45.65 -12.17 -9.86
CA LEU A 94 -45.97 -13.19 -8.85
C LEU A 94 -46.25 -12.63 -7.44
N GLY A 95 -46.42 -11.32 -7.28
CA GLY A 95 -46.77 -10.67 -6.00
C GLY A 95 -45.67 -10.70 -4.92
N LYS A 96 -44.40 -10.99 -5.28
CA LYS A 96 -43.28 -11.04 -4.33
C LYS A 96 -42.56 -9.68 -4.20
N PRO A 97 -42.00 -9.35 -3.01
CA PRO A 97 -41.38 -8.04 -2.76
C PRO A 97 -40.08 -7.81 -3.55
N TYR A 98 -39.76 -6.51 -3.72
CA TYR A 98 -38.60 -5.95 -4.42
C TYR A 98 -37.25 -6.32 -3.76
N TRP A 99 -36.18 -6.33 -4.55
CA TRP A 99 -34.82 -6.65 -4.10
C TRP A 99 -33.78 -5.76 -4.80
N SER A 100 -32.83 -5.20 -4.04
CA SER A 100 -32.21 -3.89 -4.34
C SER A 100 -30.66 -3.83 -4.41
N LEU A 101 -30.21 -2.64 -4.84
CA LEU A 101 -28.87 -2.10 -5.13
C LEU A 101 -27.69 -2.43 -4.18
N SER A 102 -27.90 -2.98 -2.99
CA SER A 102 -26.79 -3.43 -2.12
C SER A 102 -25.92 -4.49 -2.80
N LYS A 103 -26.46 -5.23 -3.78
CA LYS A 103 -25.68 -6.10 -4.66
C LYS A 103 -24.87 -5.39 -5.74
N ALA A 104 -25.33 -4.24 -6.24
CA ALA A 104 -24.59 -3.47 -7.25
C ALA A 104 -23.37 -2.75 -6.65
N ALA A 105 -23.51 -2.21 -5.42
CA ALA A 105 -22.36 -1.74 -4.64
C ALA A 105 -21.38 -2.90 -4.33
N LYS A 106 -21.91 -4.10 -4.03
CA LYS A 106 -21.11 -5.32 -3.87
C LYS A 106 -20.30 -5.67 -5.12
N HIS A 107 -20.80 -5.41 -6.32
CA HIS A 107 -20.06 -5.63 -7.56
C HIS A 107 -18.94 -4.60 -7.78
N LYS A 108 -19.17 -3.31 -7.50
CA LYS A 108 -18.11 -2.30 -7.58
C LYS A 108 -16.97 -2.58 -6.59
N VAL A 109 -17.33 -2.93 -5.35
CA VAL A 109 -16.34 -3.31 -4.33
C VAL A 109 -15.59 -4.59 -4.73
N LYS A 110 -16.28 -5.61 -5.25
CA LYS A 110 -15.62 -6.83 -5.74
C LYS A 110 -14.67 -6.54 -6.90
N ASN A 111 -15.07 -5.74 -7.87
CA ASN A 111 -14.23 -5.41 -9.01
C ASN A 111 -12.99 -4.61 -8.59
N ALA A 112 -13.13 -3.69 -7.63
CA ALA A 112 -12.00 -2.95 -7.08
C ALA A 112 -11.03 -3.87 -6.32
N VAL A 113 -11.55 -4.78 -5.47
CA VAL A 113 -10.75 -5.77 -4.73
C VAL A 113 -10.04 -6.73 -5.68
N GLU A 114 -10.72 -7.21 -6.73
CA GLU A 114 -10.11 -8.05 -7.75
C GLU A 114 -9.03 -7.32 -8.56
N PHE A 115 -9.25 -6.03 -8.85
CA PHE A 115 -8.26 -5.19 -9.52
C PHE A 115 -7.01 -5.01 -8.65
N ILE A 116 -7.19 -4.66 -7.38
CA ILE A 116 -6.09 -4.56 -6.40
C ILE A 116 -5.33 -5.87 -6.32
N GLY A 117 -6.02 -6.99 -6.10
CA GLY A 117 -5.36 -8.29 -5.98
C GLY A 117 -4.55 -8.69 -7.22
N LYS A 118 -5.06 -8.41 -8.43
CA LYS A 118 -4.33 -8.65 -9.68
C LYS A 118 -3.13 -7.72 -9.85
N TYR A 119 -3.27 -6.46 -9.47
CA TYR A 119 -2.18 -5.50 -9.51
C TYR A 119 -1.03 -5.98 -8.61
N GLU A 120 -1.33 -6.33 -7.37
CA GLU A 120 -0.35 -6.82 -6.39
C GLU A 120 0.38 -8.07 -6.90
N GLU A 121 -0.35 -9.02 -7.50
CA GLU A 121 0.21 -10.23 -8.09
C GLU A 121 1.15 -9.92 -9.27
N VAL A 122 0.76 -9.00 -10.16
CA VAL A 122 1.58 -8.61 -11.32
C VAL A 122 2.89 -7.95 -10.87
N VAL A 123 2.82 -7.07 -9.86
CA VAL A 123 3.98 -6.38 -9.31
C VAL A 123 4.91 -7.37 -8.61
N ALA A 124 4.37 -8.26 -7.78
CA ALA A 124 5.14 -9.30 -7.09
C ALA A 124 5.81 -10.27 -8.09
N ARG A 125 5.09 -10.70 -9.13
CA ARG A 125 5.65 -11.55 -10.19
C ARG A 125 6.85 -10.88 -10.87
N ALA A 126 6.72 -9.59 -11.24
CA ALA A 126 7.81 -8.86 -11.87
C ALA A 126 9.05 -8.72 -10.96
N ALA A 127 8.85 -8.72 -9.64
CA ALA A 127 9.95 -8.78 -8.68
C ALA A 127 10.61 -10.16 -8.64
N GLY A 128 9.80 -11.23 -8.61
CA GLY A 128 10.28 -12.61 -8.70
C GLY A 128 11.09 -12.88 -9.97
N GLU A 129 10.62 -12.41 -11.13
CA GLU A 129 11.34 -12.51 -12.41
C GLU A 129 12.70 -11.79 -12.41
N ARG A 130 12.85 -10.75 -11.57
CA ARG A 130 14.12 -10.04 -11.35
C ARG A 130 15.02 -10.71 -10.31
N GLY A 131 14.57 -11.80 -9.72
CA GLY A 131 15.31 -12.60 -8.75
C GLY A 131 15.42 -11.99 -7.34
N VAL A 132 14.69 -10.91 -7.06
CA VAL A 132 14.64 -10.28 -5.73
C VAL A 132 13.62 -10.98 -4.82
N ASP A 133 13.72 -10.76 -3.52
CA ASP A 133 12.87 -11.43 -2.50
C ASP A 133 11.58 -10.68 -2.23
N GLY A 134 11.47 -9.43 -2.69
CA GLY A 134 10.23 -8.67 -2.58
C GLY A 134 10.23 -7.35 -3.32
N VAL A 135 9.11 -6.66 -3.23
CA VAL A 135 8.86 -5.37 -3.85
C VAL A 135 8.12 -4.44 -2.90
N VAL A 136 8.56 -3.18 -2.89
CA VAL A 136 7.90 -2.07 -2.21
C VAL A 136 7.38 -1.12 -3.27
N CYS A 137 6.09 -0.81 -3.23
CA CYS A 137 5.48 0.18 -4.10
C CYS A 137 4.41 1.01 -3.39
N GLY A 138 3.86 1.99 -4.11
CA GLY A 138 2.72 2.78 -3.66
C GLY A 138 1.58 2.70 -4.66
N HIS A 139 1.19 3.85 -5.20
CA HIS A 139 0.26 4.03 -6.33
C HIS A 139 -1.22 3.68 -6.07
N ILE A 140 -1.53 2.55 -5.43
CA ILE A 140 -2.91 2.14 -5.12
C ILE A 140 -3.41 2.63 -3.75
N HIS A 141 -2.56 3.35 -3.00
CA HIS A 141 -2.88 4.04 -1.73
C HIS A 141 -3.51 3.14 -0.66
N THR A 142 -3.18 1.85 -0.67
CA THR A 142 -3.73 0.87 0.26
C THR A 142 -2.56 0.17 0.90
N ALA A 143 -2.18 0.63 2.10
CA ALA A 143 -1.05 0.08 2.83
C ALA A 143 -1.34 -1.38 3.19
N GLU A 144 -0.49 -2.29 2.74
CA GLU A 144 -0.75 -3.72 2.82
C GLU A 144 0.55 -4.53 2.70
N PHE A 145 0.57 -5.68 3.34
CA PHE A 145 1.62 -6.69 3.20
C PHE A 145 1.02 -7.99 2.70
N ARG A 146 1.58 -8.53 1.61
CA ARG A 146 1.18 -9.82 1.07
C ARG A 146 2.40 -10.63 0.64
N THR A 147 2.22 -11.94 0.57
CA THR A 147 3.21 -12.83 -0.03
C THR A 147 2.60 -13.54 -1.24
N PHE A 148 3.43 -13.74 -2.26
CA PHE A 148 3.05 -14.40 -3.50
C PHE A 148 4.07 -15.49 -3.82
N ASP A 149 3.60 -16.62 -4.37
CA ASP A 149 4.50 -17.66 -4.87
C ASP A 149 4.93 -17.36 -6.30
N HIS A 150 6.23 -17.45 -6.57
CA HIS A 150 6.81 -17.34 -7.90
C HIS A 150 7.92 -18.38 -8.06
N ASP A 151 7.70 -19.37 -8.93
CA ASP A 151 8.62 -20.49 -9.18
C ASP A 151 9.09 -21.20 -7.88
N GLY A 152 8.18 -21.37 -6.92
CA GLY A 152 8.45 -22.00 -5.63
C GLY A 152 9.22 -21.12 -4.64
N ARG A 153 9.44 -19.84 -4.94
CA ARG A 153 9.94 -18.82 -4.01
C ARG A 153 8.79 -17.93 -3.53
N GLN A 154 8.79 -17.60 -2.25
CA GLN A 154 7.88 -16.58 -1.72
C GLN A 154 8.46 -15.19 -1.99
N ILE A 155 7.66 -14.35 -2.63
CA ILE A 155 7.96 -12.96 -2.94
C ILE A 155 7.09 -12.07 -2.08
N GLU A 156 7.72 -11.16 -1.34
CA GLU A 156 7.00 -10.18 -0.53
C GLU A 156 6.51 -9.01 -1.38
N TYR A 157 5.29 -8.58 -1.11
CA TYR A 157 4.71 -7.37 -1.65
C TYR A 157 4.38 -6.43 -0.49
N TRP A 158 4.90 -5.22 -0.57
CA TRP A 158 4.66 -4.16 0.38
C TRP A 158 4.09 -2.94 -0.33
N ASN A 159 2.95 -2.45 0.17
CA ASN A 159 2.44 -1.13 -0.19
C ASN A 159 2.65 -0.16 0.97
N ASP A 160 3.29 0.98 0.72
CA ASP A 160 3.56 1.99 1.75
C ASP A 160 2.34 2.86 2.08
N GLY A 161 1.27 2.75 1.28
CA GLY A 161 0.04 3.51 1.45
C GLY A 161 0.16 4.92 0.91
N ASP A 162 -0.34 5.88 1.67
CA ASP A 162 -0.35 7.28 1.30
C ASP A 162 -0.34 8.20 2.54
N TRP A 163 -0.02 9.48 2.30
CA TRP A 163 0.03 10.51 3.35
C TRP A 163 -1.18 11.46 3.34
N VAL A 164 -2.22 11.16 2.56
CA VAL A 164 -3.42 11.99 2.39
C VAL A 164 -4.57 11.43 3.23
N GLU A 165 -4.87 10.15 3.08
CA GLU A 165 -5.94 9.44 3.77
C GLU A 165 -5.37 8.54 4.87
N GLY A 166 -4.40 7.69 4.53
CA GLY A 166 -3.86 6.70 5.46
C GLY A 166 -2.82 7.23 6.44
N CYS A 167 -2.08 8.29 6.09
CA CYS A 167 -0.93 8.77 6.88
C CYS A 167 0.05 7.63 7.23
N ASN A 168 0.34 6.76 6.27
CA ASN A 168 1.13 5.55 6.47
C ASN A 168 2.60 5.76 6.11
N ALA A 169 3.48 4.97 6.72
CA ALA A 169 4.88 4.87 6.33
C ALA A 169 5.40 3.46 6.52
N LEU A 170 5.96 2.86 5.47
CA LEU A 170 6.70 1.62 5.60
C LEU A 170 8.09 1.90 6.16
N VAL A 171 8.46 1.20 7.24
CA VAL A 171 9.78 1.28 7.86
C VAL A 171 10.39 -0.10 7.98
N GLU A 172 11.72 -0.12 7.92
CA GLU A 172 12.52 -1.27 8.31
C GLU A 172 13.21 -0.95 9.65
N HIS A 173 13.14 -1.90 10.58
CA HIS A 173 13.85 -1.87 11.84
C HIS A 173 15.28 -2.41 11.68
N HIS A 174 16.17 -2.08 12.63
CA HIS A 174 17.57 -2.54 12.58
C HIS A 174 17.76 -4.06 12.64
N ASP A 175 16.73 -4.81 13.04
CA ASP A 175 16.69 -6.27 13.05
C ASP A 175 16.14 -6.87 11.74
N GLY A 176 15.82 -6.03 10.75
CA GLY A 176 15.23 -6.43 9.46
C GLY A 176 13.71 -6.54 9.48
N ARG A 177 13.04 -6.36 10.63
CA ARG A 177 11.58 -6.38 10.68
C ARG A 177 11.03 -5.21 9.85
N MET A 178 10.08 -5.50 8.96
CA MET A 178 9.31 -4.49 8.24
C MET A 178 8.03 -4.15 9.03
N GLU A 179 7.65 -2.88 9.05
CA GLU A 179 6.43 -2.42 9.71
C GLU A 179 5.79 -1.27 8.92
N ILE A 180 4.48 -1.34 8.74
CA ILE A 180 3.68 -0.20 8.24
C ILE A 180 3.21 0.59 9.46
N LEU A 181 3.76 1.79 9.62
CA LEU A 181 3.37 2.72 10.68
C LEU A 181 2.15 3.52 10.26
N HIS A 182 1.17 3.62 11.16
CA HIS A 182 0.10 4.61 11.08
C HIS A 182 0.52 5.85 11.89
N TRP A 183 0.87 6.94 11.19
CA TRP A 183 1.54 8.10 11.79
C TRP A 183 0.76 8.76 12.95
N PRO A 184 -0.58 8.92 12.90
CA PRO A 184 -1.33 9.48 14.02
C PRO A 184 -1.18 8.69 15.32
N ASP A 185 -1.11 7.36 15.25
CA ASP A 185 -0.97 6.52 16.44
C ASP A 185 0.48 6.51 16.94
N GLU A 186 1.44 6.60 16.03
CA GLU A 186 2.85 6.78 16.38
C GLU A 186 3.09 8.09 17.13
N ILE A 187 2.44 9.19 16.74
CA ILE A 187 2.50 10.46 17.47
C ILE A 187 1.90 10.31 18.88
N LYS A 188 0.71 9.72 19.01
CA LYS A 188 0.09 9.49 20.32
C LYS A 188 0.98 8.66 21.24
N ARG A 189 1.62 7.61 20.70
CA ARG A 189 2.57 6.77 21.45
C ARG A 189 3.74 7.58 21.97
N ARG A 190 4.38 8.38 21.10
CA ARG A 190 5.51 9.24 21.48
C ARG A 190 5.14 10.29 22.53
N GLU A 191 3.95 10.85 22.44
CA GLU A 191 3.44 11.80 23.43
C GLU A 191 3.21 11.13 24.78
N ALA A 192 2.64 9.92 24.80
CA ALA A 192 2.44 9.15 26.03
C ALA A 192 3.76 8.75 26.70
N GLU A 193 4.78 8.39 25.92
CA GLU A 193 6.13 8.06 26.41
C GLU A 193 6.87 9.29 26.98
N GLN A 194 6.47 10.51 26.60
CA GLN A 194 7.05 11.75 27.09
C GLN A 194 6.39 12.28 28.38
N VAL A 195 5.28 11.69 28.83
CA VAL A 195 4.66 12.05 30.11
C VAL A 195 5.55 11.52 31.24
N PRO A 196 6.17 12.39 32.07
CA PRO A 196 6.96 11.93 33.20
C PRO A 196 6.06 11.13 34.15
N ALA A 197 6.53 9.99 34.64
CA ALA A 197 5.89 9.34 35.78
C ALA A 197 5.70 10.38 36.88
N ALA A 198 4.46 10.54 37.35
CA ALA A 198 4.17 11.48 38.43
C ALA A 198 5.15 11.22 39.58
N PRO A 199 5.81 12.26 40.14
CA PRO A 199 6.72 12.04 41.25
C PRO A 199 5.97 11.30 42.35
N ALA A 200 6.53 10.19 42.81
CA ALA A 200 5.97 9.44 43.94
C ALA A 200 5.81 10.42 45.10
N ASP A 201 4.58 10.59 45.59
CA ASP A 201 4.27 11.52 46.66
C ASP A 201 5.11 11.17 47.91
N PRO A 202 6.09 12.01 48.30
CA PRO A 202 6.91 11.74 49.46
C PRO A 202 6.09 11.73 50.76
N ALA A 203 4.87 12.30 50.78
CA ALA A 203 4.01 12.30 51.95
C ALA A 203 3.42 10.91 52.29
N ARG A 204 3.39 9.97 51.33
CA ARG A 204 2.89 8.60 51.57
C ARG A 204 3.92 7.71 52.28
N ALA A 205 5.22 7.92 52.04
CA ALA A 205 6.29 7.15 52.67
C ALA A 205 6.47 7.47 54.17
N THR A 206 6.15 8.70 54.60
CA THR A 206 6.27 9.12 56.00
C THR A 206 5.09 8.71 56.90
N ARG A 207 3.98 8.22 56.34
CA ARG A 207 2.80 7.77 57.11
C ARG A 207 2.79 6.27 57.42
N GLU A 208 3.64 5.48 56.77
CA GLU A 208 3.80 4.04 57.04
C GLU A 208 4.96 3.74 58.01
N ALA A 209 5.71 4.76 58.42
CA ALA A 209 6.85 4.65 59.34
C ALA A 209 6.62 5.32 60.72
N ALA A 210 5.37 5.71 61.04
CA ALA A 210 5.00 6.35 62.31
C ALA A 210 4.00 5.49 63.10
#